data_AF-A0A2V6YZF3-F1
#
_entry.id   AF-A0A2V6YZF3-F1
#
_cell.length_a   1.000
_cell.length_b   1.000
_cell.length_c   1.000
_cell.angle_alpha   90.00
_cell.angle_beta   90.00
_cell.angle_gamma   90.00
#
_symmetry.space_group_name_H-M   'P 1'
#
loop_
_entity.id
_entity.type
_entity.pdbx_description
1 polymer ?
#
loop_
_entity_poly.entity_id
_entity_poly.type
_entity_poly.pdbx_seq_one_letter_code
_entity_poly.pdbx_strand_id
1 'polypeptide(L)'
;EDVELRGNVLRKLDRARWFIPSANRDPAKFPEPDRFDITRDPNPHVAFGSGIHHCLGATLARVEGQEAFSALVDRFPALHLTTDELEYQPSITFRSLKALPVTWN
;
A
#
# COMPACT_ATOMS: atom_id res chain seq x y z
N GLU A 1 27.53 8.78 -5.94
CA GLU A 1 28.78 7.99 -5.88
C GLU A 1 28.45 6.54 -6.14
N ASP A 2 29.45 5.66 -6.20
CA ASP A 2 29.22 4.23 -6.19
C ASP A 2 28.84 3.81 -4.76
N VAL A 3 27.84 2.94 -4.62
CA VAL A 3 27.29 2.53 -3.31
C VAL A 3 27.18 1.01 -3.27
N GLU A 4 27.69 0.40 -2.21
CA GLU A 4 27.44 -1.01 -1.93
C GLU A 4 26.11 -1.19 -1.19
N LEU A 5 25.21 -2.00 -1.75
CA LEU A 5 23.91 -2.32 -1.17
C LEU A 5 23.71 -3.83 -1.18
N ARG A 6 23.66 -4.44 0.01
CA ARG A 6 23.44 -5.88 0.20
C ARG A 6 24.38 -6.73 -0.68
N GLY A 7 25.66 -6.41 -0.71
CA GLY A 7 26.68 -7.11 -1.50
C GLY A 7 26.66 -6.83 -3.01
N ASN A 8 25.84 -5.88 -3.47
CA ASN A 8 25.81 -5.45 -4.88
C ASN A 8 26.32 -4.01 -4.98
N VAL A 9 27.14 -3.72 -6.00
CA VAL A 9 27.62 -2.36 -6.25
C VAL A 9 26.68 -1.65 -7.21
N LEU A 10 26.00 -0.62 -6.73
CA LEU A 10 25.26 0.35 -7.54
C LEU A 10 26.25 1.44 -7.98
N ARG A 11 26.37 1.65 -9.28
CA ARG A 11 27.30 2.64 -9.83
C ARG A 11 26.72 4.04 -9.75
N LYS A 12 27.58 5.04 -9.72
CA LYS A 12 27.20 6.44 -9.86
C LYS A 12 26.34 6.60 -11.12
N LEU A 13 25.21 7.31 -10.96
CA LEU A 13 24.20 7.57 -12.00
C LEU A 13 23.27 6.39 -12.33
N ASP A 14 23.42 5.24 -11.69
CA ASP A 14 22.39 4.20 -11.77
C ASP A 14 21.06 4.71 -11.22
N ARG A 15 19.96 4.28 -11.87
CA ARG A 15 18.61 4.58 -11.40
C ARG A 15 18.11 3.44 -10.55
N ALA A 16 17.89 3.71 -9.27
CA ALA A 16 17.23 2.77 -8.36
C ALA A 16 15.73 3.08 -8.26
N ARG A 17 14.92 2.03 -8.14
CA ARG A 17 13.50 2.14 -7.81
C ARG A 17 13.25 1.46 -6.47
N TRP A 18 12.59 2.17 -5.57
CA TRP A 18 12.08 1.59 -4.34
C TRP A 18 10.73 0.92 -4.62
N PHE A 19 10.65 -0.40 -4.45
CA PHE A 19 9.40 -1.14 -4.59
C PHE A 19 8.67 -1.20 -3.23
N ILE A 20 7.88 -0.16 -2.94
CA ILE A 20 7.12 -0.03 -1.68
C ILE A 20 6.26 -1.28 -1.39
N PRO A 21 5.52 -1.86 -2.36
CA PRO A 21 4.73 -3.06 -2.09
C PRO A 21 5.54 -4.28 -1.69
N SER A 22 6.79 -4.39 -2.18
CA SER A 22 7.71 -5.47 -1.81
C SER A 22 8.19 -5.28 -0.37
N ALA A 23 8.61 -4.06 -0.01
CA ALA A 23 9.01 -3.75 1.37
C ALA A 23 7.88 -3.97 2.39
N ASN A 24 6.64 -3.59 2.04
CA ASN A 24 5.45 -3.80 2.89
C ASN A 24 4.96 -5.25 2.93
N ARG A 25 5.58 -6.16 2.17
CA ARG A 25 5.36 -7.61 2.19
C ARG A 25 6.64 -8.40 2.47
N ASP A 26 7.68 -7.76 2.97
CA ASP A 26 8.95 -8.44 3.25
C ASP A 26 8.76 -9.41 4.43
N PRO A 27 8.93 -10.74 4.24
CA PRO A 27 8.78 -11.72 5.31
C PRO A 27 9.81 -11.56 6.43
N ALA A 28 10.93 -10.86 6.19
CA ALA A 28 11.89 -10.53 7.23
C ALA A 28 11.39 -9.41 8.18
N LYS A 29 10.31 -8.72 7.82
CA LYS A 29 9.68 -7.65 8.62
C LYS A 29 8.25 -7.94 9.03
N PHE A 30 7.49 -8.61 8.17
CA PHE A 30 6.09 -8.93 8.38
C PHE A 30 5.89 -10.46 8.34
N PRO A 31 5.68 -11.13 9.48
CA PRO A 31 5.24 -12.52 9.49
C PRO A 31 3.91 -12.65 8.75
N GLU A 32 3.76 -13.69 7.93
CA GLU A 32 2.60 -13.90 7.06
C GLU A 32 2.25 -12.63 6.23
N PRO A 33 3.17 -12.14 5.38
CA PRO A 33 3.06 -10.82 4.76
C PRO A 33 1.89 -10.69 3.78
N ASP A 34 1.40 -11.81 3.25
CA ASP A 34 0.26 -11.85 2.34
C ASP A 34 -1.09 -11.95 3.08
N ARG A 35 -1.08 -12.20 4.40
CA ARG A 35 -2.29 -12.17 5.22
C ARG A 35 -2.70 -10.73 5.51
N PHE A 36 -3.91 -10.37 5.08
CA PHE A 36 -4.54 -9.13 5.48
C PHE A 36 -5.05 -9.26 6.92
N ASP A 37 -4.35 -8.63 7.85
CA ASP A 37 -4.66 -8.62 9.28
C ASP A 37 -4.77 -7.18 9.75
N ILE A 38 -6.01 -6.72 10.00
CA ILE A 38 -6.29 -5.36 10.46
C ILE A 38 -5.82 -5.10 11.90
N THR A 39 -5.54 -6.15 12.66
CA THR A 39 -5.13 -6.09 14.07
C THR A 39 -3.61 -6.13 14.25
N ARG A 40 -2.84 -6.25 13.17
CA ARG A 40 -1.38 -6.32 13.20
C ARG A 40 -0.79 -5.06 13.87
N ASP A 41 -0.14 -5.26 15.00
CA ASP A 41 0.63 -4.25 15.73
C ASP A 41 1.91 -4.89 16.29
N PRO A 42 3.10 -4.31 16.07
CA PRO A 42 3.36 -3.09 15.29
C PRO A 42 3.20 -3.30 13.77
N ASN A 43 2.86 -2.23 13.04
CA ASN A 43 2.76 -2.22 11.57
C ASN A 43 3.71 -1.18 10.93
N PRO A 44 5.04 -1.42 10.90
CA PRO A 44 6.04 -0.45 10.44
C PRO A 44 6.15 -0.38 8.92
N HIS A 45 5.03 -0.12 8.23
CA HIS A 45 4.97 -0.03 6.77
C HIS A 45 5.60 1.27 6.24
N VAL A 46 6.09 1.23 5.00
CA VAL A 46 6.71 2.37 4.28
C VAL A 46 5.81 2.91 3.17
N ALA A 47 4.49 2.75 3.29
CA ALA A 47 3.52 3.18 2.27
C ALA A 47 3.56 4.70 2.00
N PHE A 48 3.96 5.50 2.99
CA PHE A 48 4.11 6.95 2.88
C PHE A 48 5.54 7.40 2.58
N GLY A 49 6.41 6.48 2.12
CA GLY A 49 7.84 6.74 1.95
C GLY A 49 8.57 6.87 3.28
N SER A 50 9.77 7.44 3.24
CA SER A 50 10.62 7.64 4.41
C SER A 50 11.61 8.79 4.19
N GLY A 51 12.25 9.25 5.27
CA GLY A 51 13.24 10.33 5.26
C GLY A 51 12.63 11.70 4.96
N ILE A 52 13.44 12.58 4.38
CA ILE A 52 13.07 13.99 4.12
C ILE A 52 11.91 14.16 3.12
N HIS A 53 11.60 13.10 2.36
CA HIS A 53 10.48 13.06 1.42
C HIS A 53 9.31 12.21 1.92
N HIS A 54 9.24 11.94 3.24
CA HIS A 54 8.06 11.33 3.82
C HIS A 54 6.80 12.12 3.45
N CYS A 55 5.75 11.42 3.06
CA CYS A 55 4.56 12.01 2.46
C CYS A 55 3.97 13.10 3.37
N LEU A 56 3.93 14.32 2.86
CA LEU A 56 3.34 15.47 3.56
C LEU A 56 1.84 15.25 3.85
N GLY A 57 1.15 14.54 2.94
CA GLY A 57 -0.27 14.21 3.08
C GLY A 57 -0.56 12.97 3.95
N ALA A 58 0.44 12.36 4.59
CA ALA A 58 0.24 11.10 5.32
C ALA A 58 -0.76 11.20 6.46
N THR A 59 -0.89 12.37 7.11
CA THR A 59 -1.89 12.59 8.15
C THR A 59 -3.28 12.75 7.54
N LEU A 60 -3.41 13.55 6.48
CA LEU A 60 -4.69 13.76 5.80
C LEU A 60 -5.25 12.45 5.24
N ALA A 61 -4.41 11.67 4.54
CA ALA A 61 -4.82 10.37 3.98
C ALA A 61 -5.29 9.37 5.06
N ARG A 62 -4.72 9.44 6.28
CA ARG A 62 -5.18 8.61 7.40
C ARG A 62 -6.55 9.04 7.91
N VAL A 63 -6.78 10.35 8.08
CA VAL A 63 -8.09 10.88 8.49
C VAL A 63 -9.14 10.53 7.43
N GLU A 64 -8.86 10.79 6.16
CA GLU A 64 -9.78 10.44 5.06
C GLU A 64 -10.10 8.93 5.05
N GLY A 65 -9.10 8.06 5.23
CA GLY A 65 -9.32 6.62 5.32
C GLY A 65 -10.17 6.22 6.52
N GLN A 66 -9.91 6.79 7.70
CA GLN A 66 -10.68 6.52 8.92
C GLN A 66 -12.16 6.88 8.73
N GLU A 67 -12.44 8.09 8.26
CA GLU A 67 -13.81 8.55 8.04
C GLU A 67 -14.51 7.76 6.93
N ALA A 68 -13.82 7.50 5.81
CA ALA A 68 -14.39 6.76 4.69
C ALA A 68 -14.75 5.32 5.06
N PHE A 69 -13.83 4.58 5.70
CA PHE A 69 -14.09 3.18 6.08
C PHE A 69 -15.12 3.07 7.20
N SER A 70 -15.12 3.97 8.19
CA SER A 70 -16.16 4.00 9.23
C SER A 70 -17.54 4.22 8.59
N ALA A 71 -17.67 5.27 7.77
CA ALA A 71 -18.93 5.59 7.12
C ALA A 71 -19.43 4.48 6.17
N LEU A 72 -18.52 3.80 5.47
CA LEU A 72 -18.87 2.67 4.60
C LEU A 72 -19.48 1.51 5.39
N VAL A 73 -18.83 1.10 6.49
CA VAL A 73 -19.29 -0.03 7.31
C VAL A 73 -20.60 0.31 8.03
N ASP A 74 -20.73 1.54 8.55
CA ASP A 74 -21.94 1.97 9.27
C ASP A 74 -23.16 2.11 8.35
N ARG A 75 -22.98 2.65 7.14
CA ARG A 75 -24.08 2.97 6.23
C ARG A 75 -24.46 1.83 5.28
N PHE A 76 -23.51 0.97 4.92
CA PHE A 76 -23.70 -0.10 3.94
C PHE A 76 -23.26 -1.46 4.50
N PRO A 77 -23.93 -1.97 5.55
CA PRO A 77 -23.53 -3.24 6.18
C PRO A 77 -23.68 -4.47 5.26
N ALA A 78 -24.48 -4.37 4.20
CA ALA A 78 -24.67 -5.42 3.19
C ALA A 78 -23.81 -5.22 1.93
N LEU A 79 -22.84 -4.27 1.95
CA LEU A 79 -21.99 -3.98 0.79
C LEU A 79 -21.19 -5.22 0.40
N HIS A 80 -21.32 -5.65 -0.85
CA HIS A 80 -20.55 -6.75 -1.41
C HIS A 80 -20.17 -6.49 -2.87
N LEU A 81 -19.12 -7.17 -3.32
CA LEU A 81 -18.68 -7.14 -4.70
C LEU A 81 -19.70 -7.85 -5.59
N THR A 82 -19.97 -7.27 -6.77
CA THR A 82 -20.81 -7.95 -7.77
C THR A 82 -20.00 -8.87 -8.69
N THR A 83 -18.67 -8.85 -8.57
CA THR A 83 -17.75 -9.65 -9.37
C THR A 83 -16.41 -9.81 -8.65
N ASP A 84 -15.76 -10.96 -8.85
CA ASP A 84 -14.39 -11.20 -8.43
C ASP A 84 -13.35 -10.82 -9.51
N GLU A 85 -13.82 -10.50 -10.72
CA GLU A 85 -12.98 -10.04 -11.82
C GLU A 85 -12.66 -8.55 -11.66
N LEU A 86 -11.43 -8.28 -11.20
CA LEU A 86 -10.96 -6.94 -10.90
C LEU A 86 -9.90 -6.47 -11.91
N GLU A 87 -10.17 -5.36 -12.57
CA GLU A 87 -9.21 -4.71 -13.46
C GLU A 87 -8.40 -3.63 -12.75
N TYR A 88 -7.07 -3.77 -12.79
CA TYR A 88 -6.14 -2.78 -12.28
C TYR A 88 -5.74 -1.77 -13.35
N GLN A 89 -5.43 -0.56 -12.91
CA GLN A 89 -4.76 0.43 -13.76
C GLN A 89 -3.39 -0.12 -14.18
N PRO A 90 -2.96 0.06 -15.45
CA PRO A 90 -1.66 -0.40 -15.95
C PRO A 90 -0.54 0.52 -15.45
N SER A 91 -0.35 0.60 -14.14
CA SER A 91 0.62 1.47 -13.47
C SER A 91 1.59 0.66 -12.62
N ILE A 92 2.87 0.97 -12.77
CA ILE A 92 3.95 0.42 -11.94
C ILE A 92 4.24 1.29 -10.70
N THR A 93 3.55 2.43 -10.57
CA THR A 93 3.78 3.41 -9.50
C THR A 93 2.66 3.36 -8.47
N PHE A 94 1.41 3.28 -8.92
CA PHE A 94 0.23 3.22 -8.05
C PHE A 94 -0.56 1.96 -8.32
N ARG A 95 -1.04 1.32 -7.26
CA ARG A 95 -1.93 0.17 -7.36
C ARG A 95 -3.35 0.61 -7.08
N SER A 96 -4.12 0.78 -8.15
CA SER A 96 -5.54 1.15 -8.08
C SER A 96 -6.36 0.34 -9.07
N LEU A 97 -7.64 0.16 -8.75
CA LEU A 97 -8.61 -0.46 -9.64
C LEU A 97 -9.15 0.57 -10.62
N LYS A 98 -9.54 0.12 -11.82
CA LYS A 98 -10.29 0.94 -12.78
C LYS A 98 -11.71 1.20 -12.28
N ALA A 99 -12.33 0.19 -11.68
CA ALA A 99 -13.63 0.23 -11.03
C ALA A 99 -13.71 -0.84 -9.95
N LEU A 100 -14.59 -0.66 -8.96
CA LEU A 100 -14.93 -1.67 -7.96
C LEU A 100 -16.46 -1.81 -7.91
N PRO A 101 -17.05 -2.66 -8.76
CA PRO A 101 -18.49 -2.86 -8.81
C PRO A 101 -19.01 -3.47 -7.51
N VAL A 102 -19.96 -2.79 -6.87
CA VAL A 102 -20.57 -3.18 -5.59
C VAL A 102 -22.08 -3.04 -5.63
N THR A 103 -22.75 -3.81 -4.79
CA THR A 103 -24.17 -3.63 -4.46
C THR A 103 -24.32 -3.68 -2.94
N TRP A 104 -25.38 -3.06 -2.44
CA TRP A 104 -25.67 -2.91 -1.00
C TRP A 104 -27.16 -3.16 -0.68
N ASN A 105 -27.86 -3.82 -1.61
CA ASN A 105 -29.26 -4.22 -1.50
C ASN A 105 -29.40 -5.58 -0.84
#